data_AF-M7Y8D1-F1
#
_entry.id   AF-M7Y8D1-F1
#
_cell.length_a   1.000
_cell.length_b   1.000
_cell.length_c   1.000
_cell.angle_alpha   90.00
_cell.angle_beta   90.00
_cell.angle_gamma   90.00
#
_symmetry.space_group_name_H-M   'P 1'
#
loop_
_entity.id
_entity.type
_entity.pdbx_description
1 polymer ?
#
loop_
_entity_poly.entity_id
_entity_poly.type
_entity_poly.pdbx_seq_one_letter_code
_entity_poly.pdbx_strand_id
1 'polypeptide(L)'
;MRRFSFVFLFLITSQIGWAQVEFDKERYVDLLRNGKYKQAYQELIEIQKKPHGKTMLTDFLIGKALCMSGHQAAANSRFNHILKNYRQLAPPIKDFVRSEMQSCQIQYDSDYWLAYNVIPVYPLPTAGVSGKLGKVYNCFQDYKKVEIVRNIAEDVFNSRIFSTNEMEEALQKVKEFLPENYVAASGKNFILVTHKSSKVSTAKRNEIFEDLEKTLAFYTSYFGLTPNDRVITTYLLPDVKSMQEIALKVHGMKIPAENYGYSLVQDYSILSISNFLGTGTLKHELFHLATRADIPDLPAWLDEGLATIYEESHWEGDELKGNKDFWRTEVLLGATQNFQFYSSLPDLPSFIESSWDDFDGTIQGNICQASLNYAYAKHFVFFLDSKDLLRQVIDSYRNRRFEDMDSEMLSNLQVVEGVIGSSLVSLEREFDLWLKGQYRFSVLEPIPNRGTSGIELHQISLVKEFKKQILRAGQISLKMREEGDTDLVQKLEAEITASREKYATALNSYNSTLKLTFSTVSRPRGDEIEFARATDELMSAISSLTNSLKQSIDQIESGA
;
A
#
# COMPACT_ATOMS: atom_id res chain seq x y z
N MET A 1 -56.54 -49.30 -25.46
CA MET A 1 -55.06 -49.38 -25.52
C MET A 1 -54.50 -47.96 -25.42
N ARG A 2 -53.57 -47.75 -24.46
CA ARG A 2 -52.66 -46.60 -24.24
C ARG A 2 -53.24 -45.21 -23.94
N ARG A 3 -53.18 -44.88 -22.64
CA ARG A 3 -53.12 -43.52 -22.08
C ARG A 3 -51.71 -42.94 -22.33
N PHE A 4 -51.63 -41.69 -22.78
CA PHE A 4 -50.39 -40.90 -22.78
C PHE A 4 -50.42 -39.96 -21.58
N SER A 5 -49.45 -40.13 -20.68
CA SER A 5 -49.15 -39.20 -19.60
C SER A 5 -48.26 -38.08 -20.14
N PHE A 6 -48.71 -36.84 -20.03
CA PHE A 6 -47.87 -35.65 -20.19
C PHE A 6 -47.10 -35.43 -18.89
N VAL A 7 -45.78 -35.57 -18.95
CA VAL A 7 -44.86 -35.12 -17.90
C VAL A 7 -44.45 -33.70 -18.24
N PHE A 8 -44.90 -32.74 -17.44
CA PHE A 8 -44.42 -31.36 -17.48
C PHE A 8 -43.06 -31.31 -16.78
N LEU A 9 -41.99 -31.11 -17.56
CA LEU A 9 -40.65 -30.85 -17.05
C LEU A 9 -40.57 -29.35 -16.70
N PHE A 10 -40.60 -29.01 -15.42
CA PHE A 10 -40.26 -27.67 -14.94
C PHE A 10 -38.75 -27.48 -15.11
N LEU A 11 -38.34 -26.74 -16.15
CA LEU A 11 -37.00 -26.15 -16.23
C LEU A 11 -36.96 -24.96 -15.27
N ILE A 12 -36.52 -25.21 -14.04
CA ILE A 12 -36.07 -24.15 -13.12
C ILE A 12 -34.74 -23.65 -13.68
N THR A 13 -34.78 -22.55 -14.43
CA THR A 13 -33.58 -21.77 -14.71
C THR A 13 -33.31 -20.91 -13.48
N SER A 14 -32.49 -21.42 -12.57
CA SER A 14 -31.87 -20.57 -11.54
C SER A 14 -30.94 -19.60 -12.25
N GLN A 15 -31.38 -18.37 -12.43
CA GLN A 15 -30.48 -17.24 -12.70
C GLN A 15 -29.65 -17.02 -11.44
N ILE A 16 -28.51 -17.72 -11.36
CA ILE A 16 -27.50 -17.51 -10.34
C ILE A 16 -26.84 -16.16 -10.65
N GLY A 17 -26.84 -15.25 -9.68
CA GLY A 17 -26.24 -13.91 -9.79
C GLY A 17 -24.72 -13.96 -9.84
N TRP A 18 -24.15 -14.03 -11.05
CA TRP A 18 -22.71 -13.91 -11.27
C TRP A 18 -22.33 -12.43 -11.39
N ALA A 19 -22.00 -11.80 -10.26
CA ALA A 19 -21.40 -10.46 -10.18
C ALA A 19 -19.90 -10.52 -9.84
N GLN A 20 -19.17 -11.33 -10.59
CA GLN A 20 -17.87 -10.96 -11.12
C GLN A 20 -18.09 -10.91 -12.64
N VAL A 21 -17.44 -10.01 -13.39
CA VAL A 21 -17.48 -10.10 -14.86
C VAL A 21 -17.15 -11.54 -15.20
N GLU A 22 -18.04 -12.23 -15.93
CA GLU A 22 -17.83 -13.60 -16.40
C GLU A 22 -16.56 -13.60 -17.26
N PHE A 23 -15.43 -13.79 -16.59
CA PHE A 23 -14.11 -13.70 -17.16
C PHE A 23 -13.79 -15.10 -17.66
N ASP A 24 -14.12 -15.34 -18.93
CA ASP A 24 -13.79 -16.58 -19.61
C ASP A 24 -12.29 -16.64 -19.87
N LYS A 25 -11.54 -17.00 -18.82
CA LYS A 25 -10.09 -17.16 -18.85
C LYS A 25 -9.67 -18.09 -19.98
N GLU A 26 -10.39 -19.19 -20.16
CA GLU A 26 -10.04 -20.22 -21.15
C GLU A 26 -10.12 -19.67 -22.57
N ARG A 27 -11.13 -18.87 -22.89
CA ARG A 27 -11.17 -18.13 -24.16
C ARG A 27 -9.91 -17.31 -24.41
N TYR A 28 -9.45 -16.54 -23.44
CA TYR A 28 -8.27 -15.68 -23.63
C TYR A 28 -6.98 -16.48 -23.74
N VAL A 29 -6.86 -17.55 -22.96
CA VAL A 29 -5.76 -18.52 -23.10
C VAL A 29 -5.77 -19.13 -24.50
N ASP A 30 -6.92 -19.49 -25.05
CA ASP A 30 -7.04 -20.05 -26.39
C ASP A 30 -6.72 -19.02 -27.49
N LEU A 31 -7.12 -17.76 -27.34
CA LEU A 31 -6.72 -16.70 -28.27
C LEU A 31 -5.19 -16.55 -28.32
N LEU A 32 -4.53 -16.56 -27.16
CA LEU A 32 -3.07 -16.51 -27.08
C LEU A 32 -2.42 -17.75 -27.71
N ARG A 33 -2.89 -18.97 -27.40
CA ARG A 33 -2.35 -20.21 -28.00
C ARG A 33 -2.48 -20.26 -29.52
N ASN A 34 -3.53 -19.66 -30.07
CA ASN A 34 -3.80 -19.64 -31.52
C ASN A 34 -3.18 -18.43 -32.25
N GLY A 35 -2.27 -17.69 -31.63
CA GLY A 35 -1.59 -16.55 -32.26
C GLY A 35 -2.47 -15.29 -32.44
N LYS A 36 -3.66 -15.25 -31.82
CA LYS A 36 -4.62 -14.14 -31.96
C LYS A 36 -4.39 -13.03 -30.94
N TYR A 37 -3.13 -12.57 -30.81
CA TYR A 37 -2.69 -11.65 -29.75
C TYR A 37 -3.41 -10.31 -29.79
N LYS A 38 -3.54 -9.71 -30.99
CA LYS A 38 -4.23 -8.42 -31.17
C LYS A 38 -5.69 -8.49 -30.76
N GLN A 39 -6.38 -9.59 -31.09
CA GLN A 39 -7.76 -9.81 -30.67
C GLN A 39 -7.85 -9.96 -29.15
N ALA A 40 -6.98 -10.77 -28.55
CA ALA A 40 -6.93 -10.93 -27.09
C ALA A 40 -6.72 -9.58 -26.39
N TYR A 41 -5.74 -8.79 -26.84
CA TYR A 41 -5.48 -7.45 -26.32
C TYR A 41 -6.72 -6.55 -26.40
N GLN A 42 -7.34 -6.43 -27.57
CA GLN A 42 -8.49 -5.56 -27.78
C GLN A 42 -9.68 -5.95 -26.90
N GLU A 43 -9.99 -7.25 -26.82
CA GLU A 43 -11.09 -7.74 -25.98
C GLU A 43 -10.80 -7.53 -24.47
N LEU A 44 -9.57 -7.76 -24.02
CA LEU A 44 -9.18 -7.56 -22.62
C LEU A 44 -9.17 -6.08 -22.21
N ILE A 45 -8.81 -5.17 -23.11
CA ILE A 45 -8.93 -3.72 -22.88
C ILE A 45 -10.40 -3.33 -22.69
N GLU A 46 -11.32 -3.86 -23.49
CA GLU A 46 -12.76 -3.62 -23.31
C GLU A 46 -13.30 -4.22 -22.00
N ILE A 47 -12.76 -5.36 -21.56
CA ILE A 47 -13.05 -5.90 -20.23
C ILE A 47 -12.57 -4.92 -19.14
N GLN A 48 -11.34 -4.41 -19.23
CA GLN A 48 -10.77 -3.50 -18.23
C GLN A 48 -11.62 -2.22 -18.03
N LYS A 49 -12.41 -1.83 -19.03
CA LYS A 49 -13.33 -0.67 -18.98
C LYS A 49 -14.64 -0.95 -18.22
N LYS A 50 -15.00 -2.21 -17.99
CA LYS A 50 -16.22 -2.61 -17.28
C LYS A 50 -16.00 -2.63 -15.76
N PRO A 51 -17.04 -2.43 -14.94
CA PRO A 51 -16.97 -2.66 -13.49
C PRO A 51 -16.38 -4.04 -13.18
N HIS A 52 -15.49 -4.14 -12.19
CA HIS A 52 -14.75 -5.36 -11.83
C HIS A 52 -13.86 -5.97 -12.93
N GLY A 53 -13.73 -5.33 -14.09
CA GLY A 53 -12.93 -5.86 -15.21
C GLY A 53 -11.43 -5.54 -15.10
N LYS A 54 -11.07 -4.48 -14.36
CA LYS A 54 -9.68 -4.18 -14.01
C LYS A 54 -9.24 -5.16 -12.92
N THR A 55 -8.36 -6.10 -13.24
CA THR A 55 -7.83 -7.09 -12.29
C THR A 55 -6.39 -7.42 -12.64
N MET A 56 -5.64 -8.03 -11.71
CA MET A 56 -4.28 -8.51 -11.97
C MET A 56 -4.25 -9.48 -13.14
N LEU A 57 -5.26 -10.35 -13.23
CA LEU A 57 -5.36 -11.34 -14.30
C LEU A 57 -5.59 -10.68 -15.66
N THR A 58 -6.52 -9.72 -15.74
CA THR A 58 -6.74 -8.94 -16.97
C THR A 58 -5.43 -8.24 -17.39
N ASP A 59 -4.74 -7.61 -16.45
CA ASP A 59 -3.48 -6.92 -16.72
C ASP A 59 -2.36 -7.89 -17.15
N PHE A 60 -2.30 -9.07 -16.53
CA PHE A 60 -1.35 -10.12 -16.87
C PHE A 60 -1.57 -10.64 -18.29
N LEU A 61 -2.81 -10.96 -18.67
CA LEU A 61 -3.12 -11.43 -20.02
C LEU A 61 -2.89 -10.36 -21.08
N ILE A 62 -3.11 -9.07 -20.75
CA ILE A 62 -2.73 -7.95 -21.61
C ILE A 62 -1.21 -7.92 -21.80
N GLY A 63 -0.44 -8.00 -20.71
CA GLY A 63 1.03 -8.06 -20.77
C GLY A 63 1.53 -9.24 -21.61
N LYS A 64 0.89 -10.41 -21.48
CA LYS A 64 1.21 -11.60 -22.28
C LYS A 64 0.87 -11.41 -23.75
N ALA A 65 -0.29 -10.84 -24.08
CA ALA A 65 -0.68 -10.53 -25.45
C ALA A 65 0.33 -9.59 -26.11
N LEU A 66 0.69 -8.48 -25.44
CA LEU A 66 1.69 -7.52 -25.89
C LEU A 66 3.03 -8.20 -26.15
N CYS A 67 3.49 -9.01 -25.19
CA CYS A 67 4.72 -9.75 -25.28
C CYS A 67 4.78 -10.65 -26.52
N MET A 68 3.75 -11.46 -26.72
CA MET A 68 3.67 -12.41 -27.84
C MET A 68 3.50 -11.71 -29.19
N SER A 69 3.01 -10.46 -29.20
CA SER A 69 2.94 -9.61 -30.40
C SER A 69 4.19 -8.77 -30.68
N GLY A 70 5.26 -8.91 -29.89
CA GLY A 70 6.52 -8.19 -30.12
C GLY A 70 6.62 -6.80 -29.46
N HIS A 71 5.62 -6.39 -28.68
CA HIS A 71 5.60 -5.10 -27.97
C HIS A 71 6.27 -5.22 -26.60
N GLN A 72 7.57 -5.52 -26.58
CA GLN A 72 8.30 -5.90 -25.37
C GLN A 72 8.34 -4.80 -24.29
N ALA A 73 8.53 -3.54 -24.67
CA ALA A 73 8.60 -2.42 -23.73
C ALA A 73 7.26 -2.25 -22.98
N ALA A 74 6.15 -2.20 -23.72
CA ALA A 74 4.80 -2.13 -23.16
C ALA A 74 4.46 -3.35 -22.28
N ALA A 75 4.84 -4.55 -22.71
CA ALA A 75 4.65 -5.78 -21.94
C ALA A 75 5.41 -5.74 -20.60
N ASN A 76 6.70 -5.38 -20.63
CA ASN A 76 7.53 -5.27 -19.43
C ASN A 76 7.02 -4.19 -18.48
N SER A 77 6.58 -3.04 -19.02
CA SER A 77 5.94 -1.99 -18.24
C SER A 77 4.69 -2.51 -17.52
N ARG A 78 3.86 -3.32 -18.19
CA ARG A 78 2.67 -3.96 -17.58
C ARG A 78 3.02 -4.96 -16.49
N PHE A 79 4.01 -5.83 -16.70
CA PHE A 79 4.43 -6.80 -15.69
C PHE A 79 5.05 -6.11 -14.45
N ASN A 80 5.86 -5.08 -14.66
CA ASN A 80 6.40 -4.27 -13.56
C ASN A 80 5.28 -3.57 -12.79
N HIS A 81 4.29 -3.01 -13.48
CA HIS A 81 3.10 -2.44 -12.85
C HIS A 81 2.38 -3.46 -11.98
N ILE A 82 2.21 -4.70 -12.48
CA ILE A 82 1.59 -5.79 -11.71
C ILE A 82 2.36 -6.05 -10.41
N LEU A 83 3.67 -6.28 -10.52
CA LEU A 83 4.54 -6.59 -9.39
C LEU A 83 4.57 -5.49 -8.33
N LYS A 84 4.40 -4.23 -8.76
CA LYS A 84 4.52 -3.06 -7.92
C LYS A 84 3.23 -2.68 -7.21
N ASN A 85 2.13 -2.60 -7.95
CA ASN A 85 0.91 -1.92 -7.52
C ASN A 85 -0.21 -2.88 -7.12
N TYR A 86 -0.19 -4.14 -7.56
CA TYR A 86 -1.16 -5.10 -7.06
C TYR A 86 -0.76 -5.58 -5.68
N ARG A 87 -1.63 -5.26 -4.71
CA ARG A 87 -1.48 -5.64 -3.31
C ARG A 87 -1.28 -7.15 -3.17
N GLN A 88 -0.22 -7.51 -2.42
CA GLN A 88 0.05 -8.85 -1.88
C GLN A 88 -0.06 -10.01 -2.86
N LEU A 89 0.61 -9.90 -4.00
CA LEU A 89 0.88 -11.09 -4.80
C LEU A 89 1.68 -12.10 -3.97
N ALA A 90 1.15 -13.32 -3.84
CA ALA A 90 1.86 -14.41 -3.18
C ALA A 90 3.24 -14.62 -3.87
N PRO A 91 4.30 -15.00 -3.13
CA PRO A 91 5.63 -15.16 -3.72
C PRO A 91 5.66 -16.01 -5.00
N PRO A 92 4.97 -17.17 -5.08
CA PRO A 92 4.94 -17.95 -6.32
C PRO A 92 4.34 -17.20 -7.52
N ILE A 93 3.41 -16.27 -7.29
CA ILE A 93 2.81 -15.44 -8.34
C ILE A 93 3.76 -14.33 -8.77
N LYS A 94 4.46 -13.71 -7.83
CA LYS A 94 5.50 -12.74 -8.18
C LYS A 94 6.59 -13.40 -9.01
N ASP A 95 7.03 -14.58 -8.60
CA ASP A 95 8.06 -15.33 -9.31
C ASP A 95 7.58 -15.77 -10.71
N PHE A 96 6.32 -16.20 -10.82
CA PHE A 96 5.69 -16.47 -12.10
C PHE A 96 5.66 -15.23 -13.01
N VAL A 97 5.16 -14.08 -12.52
CA VAL A 97 5.10 -12.84 -13.32
C VAL A 97 6.51 -12.36 -13.71
N ARG A 98 7.51 -12.49 -12.83
CA ARG A 98 8.91 -12.18 -13.15
C ARG A 98 9.46 -13.11 -14.23
N SER A 99 9.17 -14.41 -14.16
CA SER A 99 9.56 -15.39 -15.17
C SER A 99 8.96 -15.04 -16.53
N GLU A 100 7.67 -14.67 -16.57
CA GLU A 100 6.99 -14.28 -17.79
C GLU A 100 7.59 -12.99 -18.38
N MET A 101 7.88 -12.00 -17.53
CA MET A 101 8.57 -10.77 -17.94
C MET A 101 9.97 -11.05 -18.51
N GLN A 102 10.75 -11.94 -17.89
CA GLN A 102 12.07 -12.34 -18.40
C GLN A 102 11.97 -13.10 -19.72
N SER A 103 10.99 -14.01 -19.86
CA SER A 103 10.76 -14.75 -21.10
C SER A 103 10.44 -13.83 -22.28
N CYS A 104 9.84 -12.66 -22.00
CA CYS A 104 9.52 -11.66 -23.01
C CYS A 104 10.75 -11.01 -23.65
N GLN A 105 11.86 -10.97 -22.91
CA GLN A 105 13.11 -10.34 -23.33
C GLN A 105 13.95 -11.26 -24.22
N ILE A 106 13.72 -12.57 -24.16
CA ILE A 106 14.47 -13.56 -24.94
C ILE A 106 13.65 -13.94 -26.17
N GLN A 107 14.12 -13.53 -27.33
CA GLN A 107 13.52 -13.91 -28.62
C GLN A 107 13.85 -15.38 -28.90
N TYR A 108 13.04 -16.31 -28.39
CA TYR A 108 13.20 -17.72 -28.69
C TYR A 108 12.69 -18.07 -30.09
N ASP A 109 13.46 -18.91 -30.77
CA ASP A 109 13.10 -19.54 -32.04
C ASP A 109 11.85 -20.42 -31.85
N SER A 110 10.97 -20.46 -32.86
CA SER A 110 9.55 -20.83 -32.75
C SER A 110 9.25 -22.24 -32.22
N ASP A 111 10.24 -23.14 -32.17
CA ASP A 111 10.04 -24.56 -31.87
C ASP A 111 10.06 -24.89 -30.37
N TYR A 112 10.46 -23.95 -29.50
CA TYR A 112 10.49 -24.15 -28.04
C TYR A 112 9.16 -23.83 -27.32
N TRP A 113 8.17 -23.26 -28.02
CA TRP A 113 6.87 -22.88 -27.43
C TRP A 113 5.99 -24.06 -27.02
N LEU A 114 6.24 -25.27 -27.54
CA LEU A 114 5.45 -26.47 -27.21
C LEU A 114 5.79 -27.07 -25.84
N ALA A 115 6.97 -26.78 -25.28
CA ALA A 115 7.39 -27.29 -23.97
C ALA A 115 6.84 -26.45 -22.79
N TYR A 116 6.38 -25.22 -23.05
CA TYR A 116 5.71 -24.33 -22.09
C TYR A 116 4.19 -24.27 -22.30
N ASN A 117 3.60 -25.36 -22.82
CA ASN A 117 2.14 -25.57 -22.89
C ASN A 117 1.43 -25.64 -21.53
N VAL A 118 2.20 -25.49 -20.46
CA VAL A 118 1.71 -25.29 -19.13
C VAL A 118 1.81 -23.78 -18.90
N ILE A 119 0.81 -22.99 -19.34
CA ILE A 119 0.29 -22.00 -18.39
C ILE A 119 -0.14 -22.92 -17.26
N PRO A 120 0.61 -23.02 -16.15
CA PRO A 120 0.17 -23.91 -15.12
C PRO A 120 -1.27 -23.54 -14.82
N VAL A 121 -2.12 -24.56 -14.88
CA VAL A 121 -3.37 -24.59 -14.12
C VAL A 121 -2.98 -24.66 -12.64
N TYR A 122 -2.07 -23.78 -12.20
CA TYR A 122 -2.23 -23.18 -10.90
C TYR A 122 -3.61 -22.54 -10.99
N PRO A 123 -4.50 -22.79 -10.02
CA PRO A 123 -5.52 -21.78 -9.76
C PRO A 123 -4.71 -20.49 -9.66
N LEU A 124 -4.83 -19.61 -10.65
CA LEU A 124 -4.40 -18.23 -10.50
C LEU A 124 -5.06 -17.83 -9.20
N PRO A 125 -4.29 -17.62 -8.12
CA PRO A 125 -4.90 -17.57 -6.80
C PRO A 125 -5.85 -16.40 -6.87
N THR A 126 -7.14 -16.72 -6.86
CA THR A 126 -8.26 -15.83 -6.73
C THR A 126 -8.15 -15.28 -5.33
N ALA A 127 -7.25 -14.31 -5.21
CA ALA A 127 -6.72 -13.79 -3.98
C ALA A 127 -6.21 -14.92 -3.04
N GLY A 128 -4.89 -15.07 -2.95
CA GLY A 128 -4.33 -15.56 -1.70
C GLY A 128 -4.90 -14.71 -0.57
N VAL A 129 -5.21 -15.32 0.58
CA VAL A 129 -5.64 -14.62 1.78
C VAL A 129 -4.50 -13.69 2.20
N SER A 130 -4.53 -12.52 1.61
CA SER A 130 -3.51 -11.50 1.67
C SER A 130 -4.23 -10.16 1.49
N GLY A 131 -5.26 -10.01 2.31
CA GLY A 131 -5.53 -8.71 2.89
C GLY A 131 -4.40 -8.44 3.87
N LYS A 132 -3.83 -7.25 3.80
CA LYS A 132 -2.96 -6.83 4.88
C LYS A 132 -3.94 -6.44 5.93
N LEU A 133 -3.89 -7.25 6.96
CA LEU A 133 -4.56 -6.98 8.18
C LEU A 133 -4.05 -5.65 8.71
N GLY A 134 -4.94 -4.72 9.05
CA GLY A 134 -4.71 -3.45 9.72
C GLY A 134 -3.67 -3.55 10.83
N LYS A 135 -2.41 -3.60 10.41
CA LYS A 135 -1.22 -3.80 11.20
C LYS A 135 -0.90 -2.48 11.85
N VAL A 136 -0.78 -2.49 13.16
CA VAL A 136 -0.12 -1.41 13.88
C VAL A 136 1.35 -1.71 13.85
N TYR A 137 2.07 -0.92 13.05
CA TYR A 137 3.51 -0.98 13.03
C TYR A 137 4.06 -0.15 14.18
N ASN A 138 4.79 -0.81 15.08
CA ASN A 138 5.54 -0.19 16.16
C ASN A 138 7.01 -0.56 15.98
N CYS A 139 7.88 0.45 15.93
CA CYS A 139 9.32 0.33 15.72
C CYS A 139 10.06 -0.57 16.74
N PHE A 140 9.40 -0.99 17.82
CA PHE A 140 10.01 -1.76 18.92
C PHE A 140 9.51 -3.20 19.05
N GLN A 141 8.88 -3.76 18.01
CA GLN A 141 8.29 -5.10 18.04
C GLN A 141 8.86 -6.02 16.95
N ASP A 142 8.83 -7.33 17.22
CA ASP A 142 9.29 -8.37 16.29
C ASP A 142 8.33 -8.57 15.11
N TYR A 143 8.89 -8.84 13.93
CA TYR A 143 8.11 -9.05 12.72
C TYR A 143 7.50 -10.45 12.65
N LYS A 144 6.18 -10.52 12.80
CA LYS A 144 5.41 -11.74 12.59
C LYS A 144 4.60 -11.65 11.30
N LYS A 145 4.76 -12.67 10.44
CA LYS A 145 3.98 -12.82 9.21
C LYS A 145 2.65 -13.52 9.52
N VAL A 146 1.67 -13.27 8.66
CA VAL A 146 0.43 -14.04 8.61
C VAL A 146 0.77 -15.43 8.13
N GLU A 147 0.21 -16.44 8.79
CA GLU A 147 0.41 -17.83 8.42
C GLU A 147 -0.94 -18.43 7.99
N ILE A 148 -1.01 -18.95 6.76
CA ILE A 148 -2.15 -19.77 6.34
C ILE A 148 -1.91 -21.16 6.92
N VAL A 149 -2.69 -21.52 7.93
CA VAL A 149 -2.54 -22.79 8.67
C VAL A 149 -3.53 -23.82 8.19
N ARG A 150 -4.69 -23.37 7.71
CA ARG A 150 -5.71 -24.23 7.12
C ARG A 150 -6.11 -23.68 5.77
N ASN A 151 -5.86 -24.46 4.73
CA ASN A 151 -6.34 -24.14 3.40
C ASN A 151 -7.87 -24.34 3.37
N ILE A 152 -8.62 -23.24 3.26
CA ILE A 152 -10.07 -23.28 3.04
C ILE A 152 -10.30 -23.29 1.54
N ALA A 153 -11.09 -24.25 1.06
CA ALA A 153 -11.39 -24.38 -0.35
C ALA A 153 -12.13 -23.14 -0.88
N GLU A 154 -11.85 -22.77 -2.13
CA GLU A 154 -12.37 -21.56 -2.77
C GLU A 154 -13.91 -21.56 -2.87
N ASP A 155 -14.51 -22.72 -3.13
CA ASP A 155 -15.96 -22.92 -3.15
C ASP A 155 -16.61 -22.55 -1.81
N VAL A 156 -15.93 -22.78 -0.68
CA VAL A 156 -16.40 -22.38 0.64
C VAL A 156 -16.43 -20.86 0.78
N PHE A 157 -15.39 -20.14 0.32
CA PHE A 157 -15.39 -18.67 0.31
C PHE A 157 -16.46 -18.12 -0.63
N ASN A 158 -16.56 -18.65 -1.84
CA ASN A 158 -17.57 -18.24 -2.83
C ASN A 158 -19.00 -18.48 -2.32
N SER A 159 -19.24 -19.54 -1.55
CA SER A 159 -20.54 -19.82 -0.94
C SER A 159 -20.99 -18.80 0.12
N ARG A 160 -20.12 -17.84 0.47
CA ARG A 160 -20.38 -16.76 1.44
C ARG A 160 -20.64 -15.42 0.75
N ILE A 161 -20.50 -15.34 -0.58
CA ILE A 161 -20.74 -14.12 -1.35
C ILE A 161 -22.21 -14.09 -1.74
N PHE A 162 -22.92 -13.07 -1.26
CA PHE A 162 -24.33 -12.86 -1.54
C PHE A 162 -24.54 -11.47 -2.12
N SER A 163 -25.53 -11.34 -2.99
CA SER A 163 -26.03 -10.03 -3.39
C SER A 163 -26.81 -9.37 -2.24
N THR A 164 -26.85 -8.05 -2.20
CA THR A 164 -27.58 -7.26 -1.18
C THR A 164 -29.08 -7.59 -1.08
N ASN A 165 -29.68 -8.15 -2.13
CA ASN A 165 -31.07 -8.65 -2.11
C ASN A 165 -31.23 -10.06 -1.50
N GLU A 166 -30.14 -10.74 -1.14
CA GLU A 166 -30.09 -12.08 -0.54
C GLU A 166 -29.64 -12.02 0.94
N MET A 167 -30.00 -10.94 1.64
CA MET A 167 -29.52 -10.66 3.00
C MET A 167 -29.97 -11.71 4.03
N GLU A 168 -31.16 -12.31 3.86
CA GLU A 168 -31.64 -13.35 4.77
C GLU A 168 -30.85 -14.65 4.62
N GLU A 169 -30.59 -15.06 3.37
CA GLU A 169 -29.75 -16.19 3.02
C GLU A 169 -28.31 -15.97 3.50
N ALA A 170 -27.76 -14.77 3.30
CA ALA A 170 -26.44 -14.39 3.78
C ALA A 170 -26.35 -14.50 5.31
N LEU A 171 -27.33 -13.97 6.04
CA LEU A 171 -27.37 -14.03 7.50
C LEU A 171 -27.47 -15.47 7.99
N GLN A 172 -28.29 -16.30 7.35
CA GLN A 172 -28.41 -17.71 7.69
C GLN A 172 -27.09 -18.43 7.43
N LYS A 173 -26.44 -18.17 6.29
CA LYS A 173 -25.15 -18.76 5.94
C LYS A 173 -24.07 -18.43 6.96
N VAL A 174 -23.98 -17.18 7.38
CA VAL A 174 -23.04 -16.75 8.42
C VAL A 174 -23.30 -17.52 9.72
N LYS A 175 -24.56 -17.65 10.16
CA LYS A 175 -24.92 -18.39 11.39
C LYS A 175 -24.53 -19.87 11.36
N GLU A 176 -24.44 -20.52 10.20
CA GLU A 176 -24.09 -21.95 10.09
C GLU A 176 -22.68 -22.27 10.58
N PHE A 177 -21.72 -21.36 10.40
CA PHE A 177 -20.32 -21.59 10.74
C PHE A 177 -19.82 -20.73 11.90
N LEU A 178 -20.65 -19.83 12.43
CA LEU A 178 -20.30 -19.03 13.60
C LEU A 178 -20.18 -19.89 14.87
N PRO A 179 -19.16 -19.65 15.71
CA PRO A 179 -19.08 -20.30 17.01
C PRO A 179 -20.23 -19.86 17.93
N GLU A 180 -20.64 -20.73 18.86
CA GLU A 180 -21.82 -20.52 19.72
C GLU A 180 -21.76 -19.26 20.60
N ASN A 181 -20.57 -18.74 20.88
CA ASN A 181 -20.35 -17.52 21.65
C ASN A 181 -20.52 -16.23 20.84
N TYR A 182 -20.86 -16.32 19.55
CA TYR A 182 -21.12 -15.17 18.68
C TYR A 182 -22.59 -15.04 18.32
N VAL A 183 -22.98 -13.82 17.93
CA VAL A 183 -24.30 -13.51 17.38
C VAL A 183 -24.14 -12.67 16.13
N ALA A 184 -25.00 -12.91 15.14
CA ALA A 184 -25.06 -12.15 13.90
C ALA A 184 -26.41 -11.44 13.78
N ALA A 185 -26.38 -10.23 13.23
CA ALA A 185 -27.56 -9.45 12.87
C ALA A 185 -27.30 -8.76 11.53
N SER A 186 -28.37 -8.48 10.77
CA SER A 186 -28.29 -7.80 9.48
C SER A 186 -28.73 -6.34 9.57
N GLY A 187 -28.09 -5.50 8.76
CA GLY A 187 -28.53 -4.18 8.32
C GLY A 187 -28.96 -4.24 6.86
N LYS A 188 -28.76 -3.15 6.11
CA LYS A 188 -29.11 -3.09 4.67
C LYS A 188 -28.06 -3.76 3.79
N ASN A 189 -26.79 -3.38 3.93
CA ASN A 189 -25.66 -3.93 3.16
C ASN A 189 -24.70 -4.76 4.02
N PHE A 190 -24.87 -4.76 5.34
CA PHE A 190 -23.93 -5.34 6.28
C PHE A 190 -24.57 -6.43 7.15
N ILE A 191 -23.78 -7.46 7.47
CA ILE A 191 -24.03 -8.36 8.60
C ILE A 191 -23.03 -8.01 9.70
N LEU A 192 -23.50 -7.71 10.90
CA LEU A 192 -22.65 -7.48 12.06
C LEU A 192 -22.60 -8.72 12.96
N VAL A 193 -21.42 -9.31 13.07
CA VAL A 193 -21.07 -10.39 13.98
C VAL A 193 -20.40 -9.80 15.21
N THR A 194 -20.91 -10.12 16.40
CA THR A 194 -20.33 -9.68 17.69
C THR A 194 -20.24 -10.85 18.67
N HIS A 195 -19.30 -10.76 19.61
CA HIS A 195 -19.23 -11.72 20.70
C HIS A 195 -20.35 -11.47 21.71
N LYS A 196 -20.99 -12.53 22.22
CA LYS A 196 -22.11 -12.43 23.19
C LYS A 196 -21.74 -11.67 24.46
N SER A 197 -20.47 -11.75 24.90
CA SER A 197 -19.98 -11.02 26.07
C SER A 197 -19.79 -9.52 25.83
N SER A 198 -19.70 -9.06 24.58
CA SER A 198 -19.52 -7.63 24.26
C SER A 198 -20.76 -6.80 24.61
N LYS A 199 -21.91 -7.44 24.85
CA LYS A 199 -23.18 -6.80 25.25
C LYS A 199 -23.58 -5.59 24.38
N VAL A 200 -23.29 -5.65 23.07
CA VAL A 200 -23.66 -4.59 22.11
C VAL A 200 -25.18 -4.51 22.04
N SER A 201 -25.74 -3.39 22.52
CA SER A 201 -27.18 -3.16 22.53
C SER A 201 -27.74 -3.04 21.10
N THR A 202 -29.04 -3.24 20.92
CA THR A 202 -29.70 -3.02 19.63
C THR A 202 -29.53 -1.58 19.15
N ALA A 203 -29.62 -0.60 20.04
CA ALA A 203 -29.36 0.81 19.70
C ALA A 203 -27.94 1.02 19.17
N LYS A 204 -26.93 0.50 19.89
CA LYS A 204 -25.53 0.64 19.46
C LYS A 204 -25.25 -0.06 18.13
N ARG A 205 -25.89 -1.20 17.91
CA ARG A 205 -25.81 -1.94 16.65
C ARG A 205 -26.37 -1.13 15.49
N ASN A 206 -27.52 -0.48 15.68
CA ASN A 206 -28.12 0.37 14.65
C ASN A 206 -27.23 1.57 14.34
N GLU A 207 -26.64 2.21 15.35
CA GLU A 207 -25.63 3.28 15.14
C GLU A 207 -24.45 2.80 14.28
N ILE A 208 -23.94 1.58 14.54
CA ILE A 208 -22.84 1.00 13.75
C ILE A 208 -23.28 0.79 12.30
N PHE A 209 -24.47 0.23 12.08
CA PHE A 209 -24.99 0.07 10.72
C PHE A 209 -25.14 1.42 10.01
N GLU A 210 -25.78 2.39 10.64
CA GLU A 210 -25.98 3.72 10.06
C GLU A 210 -24.65 4.39 9.68
N ASP A 211 -23.64 4.30 10.54
CA ASP A 211 -22.32 4.88 10.28
C ASP A 211 -21.56 4.15 9.14
N LEU A 212 -21.64 2.81 9.06
CA LEU A 212 -21.05 2.04 7.97
C LEU A 212 -21.75 2.29 6.63
N GLU A 213 -23.09 2.36 6.63
CA GLU A 213 -23.89 2.70 5.46
C GLU A 213 -23.56 4.09 4.94
N LYS A 214 -23.50 5.08 5.84
CA LYS A 214 -23.14 6.46 5.49
C LYS A 214 -21.70 6.53 4.96
N THR A 215 -20.78 5.78 5.56
CA THR A 215 -19.38 5.69 5.11
C THR A 215 -19.27 5.08 3.71
N LEU A 216 -19.94 3.95 3.47
CA LEU A 216 -19.95 3.30 2.16
C LEU A 216 -20.54 4.21 1.07
N ALA A 217 -21.63 4.92 1.38
CA ALA A 217 -22.23 5.89 0.47
C ALA A 217 -21.30 7.08 0.18
N PHE A 218 -20.59 7.57 1.20
CA PHE A 218 -19.57 8.61 1.03
C PHE A 218 -18.43 8.13 0.14
N TYR A 219 -17.81 6.97 0.39
CA TYR A 219 -16.76 6.43 -0.47
C TYR A 219 -17.21 6.28 -1.91
N THR A 220 -18.41 5.73 -2.12
CA THR A 220 -19.00 5.54 -3.45
C THR A 220 -19.16 6.87 -4.18
N SER A 221 -19.71 7.89 -3.51
CA SER A 221 -19.98 9.19 -4.14
C SER A 221 -18.74 10.06 -4.31
N TYR A 222 -17.91 10.20 -3.27
CA TYR A 222 -16.73 11.06 -3.27
C TYR A 222 -15.67 10.57 -4.27
N PHE A 223 -15.39 9.27 -4.27
CA PHE A 223 -14.40 8.66 -5.17
C PHE A 223 -15.00 8.16 -6.49
N GLY A 224 -16.31 8.26 -6.68
CA GLY A 224 -17.00 7.77 -7.89
C GLY A 224 -16.81 6.27 -8.11
N LEU A 225 -16.97 5.48 -7.06
CA LEU A 225 -16.87 4.02 -7.13
C LEU A 225 -18.18 3.42 -7.63
N THR A 226 -18.10 2.20 -8.15
CA THR A 226 -19.27 1.39 -8.45
C THR A 226 -20.02 1.09 -7.14
N PRO A 227 -21.35 1.30 -7.09
CA PRO A 227 -22.13 0.95 -5.91
C PRO A 227 -21.96 -0.52 -5.55
N ASN A 228 -21.66 -0.79 -4.28
CA ASN A 228 -21.51 -2.15 -3.78
C ASN A 228 -22.85 -2.91 -3.86
N ASP A 229 -22.84 -4.04 -4.55
CA ASP A 229 -23.99 -4.92 -4.72
C ASP A 229 -23.91 -6.17 -3.85
N ARG A 230 -22.87 -6.31 -3.01
CA ARG A 230 -22.61 -7.48 -2.16
C ARG A 230 -22.90 -7.24 -0.69
N VAL A 231 -23.33 -8.29 0.01
CA VAL A 231 -23.43 -8.27 1.48
C VAL A 231 -22.03 -8.29 2.08
N ILE A 232 -21.72 -7.35 2.97
CA ILE A 232 -20.44 -7.29 3.68
C ILE A 232 -20.60 -7.89 5.08
N THR A 233 -19.84 -8.95 5.39
CA THR A 233 -19.85 -9.55 6.72
C THR A 233 -18.80 -8.89 7.62
N THR A 234 -19.24 -8.14 8.61
CA THR A 234 -18.41 -7.40 9.55
C THR A 234 -18.35 -8.08 10.91
N TYR A 235 -17.15 -8.45 11.36
CA TYR A 235 -16.90 -9.00 12.69
C TYR A 235 -16.32 -7.91 13.59
N LEU A 236 -17.08 -7.50 14.60
CA LEU A 236 -16.65 -6.56 15.62
C LEU A 236 -16.37 -7.33 16.93
N LEU A 237 -15.07 -7.54 17.19
CA LEU A 237 -14.57 -8.50 18.16
C LEU A 237 -14.00 -7.78 19.39
N PRO A 238 -14.16 -8.30 20.61
CA PRO A 238 -13.80 -7.57 21.82
C PRO A 238 -12.28 -7.35 21.99
N ASP A 239 -11.46 -8.27 21.48
CA ASP A 239 -10.02 -8.26 21.67
C ASP A 239 -9.28 -9.02 20.56
N VAL A 240 -7.96 -8.87 20.56
CA VAL A 240 -7.04 -9.52 19.61
C VAL A 240 -7.16 -11.04 19.66
N LYS A 241 -7.38 -11.62 20.85
CA LYS A 241 -7.51 -13.07 21.01
C LYS A 241 -8.73 -13.60 20.25
N SER A 242 -9.88 -12.95 20.44
CA SER A 242 -11.13 -13.28 19.75
C SER A 242 -10.98 -13.11 18.23
N MET A 243 -10.23 -12.09 17.80
CA MET A 243 -9.90 -11.89 16.39
C MET A 243 -9.02 -13.01 15.82
N GLN A 244 -7.99 -13.45 16.54
CA GLN A 244 -7.16 -14.58 16.13
C GLN A 244 -7.97 -15.89 16.06
N GLU A 245 -8.85 -16.13 17.03
CA GLU A 245 -9.74 -17.29 17.05
C GLU A 245 -10.67 -17.31 15.83
N ILE A 246 -11.34 -16.17 15.54
CA ILE A 246 -12.23 -16.06 14.37
C ILE A 246 -11.43 -16.14 13.06
N ALA A 247 -10.28 -15.48 12.95
CA ALA A 247 -9.43 -15.57 11.75
C ALA A 247 -9.02 -17.01 11.44
N LEU A 248 -8.65 -17.78 12.46
CA LEU A 248 -8.30 -19.19 12.29
C LEU A 248 -9.53 -20.03 11.94
N LYS A 249 -10.65 -19.83 12.64
CA LYS A 249 -11.88 -20.62 12.48
C LYS A 249 -12.58 -20.36 11.15
N VAL A 250 -12.66 -19.10 10.72
CA VAL A 250 -13.45 -18.68 9.55
C VAL A 250 -12.59 -18.59 8.29
N HIS A 251 -11.33 -18.16 8.43
CA HIS A 251 -10.42 -17.92 7.30
C HIS A 251 -9.18 -18.82 7.27
N GLY A 252 -8.96 -19.65 8.29
CA GLY A 252 -7.83 -20.60 8.30
C GLY A 252 -6.47 -19.93 8.53
N MET A 253 -6.46 -18.69 9.03
CA MET A 253 -5.26 -17.90 9.23
C MET A 253 -4.87 -17.78 10.70
N LYS A 254 -3.56 -17.84 10.98
CA LYS A 254 -3.01 -17.22 12.18
C LYS A 254 -2.53 -15.82 11.83
N ILE A 255 -2.96 -14.87 12.65
CA ILE A 255 -2.68 -13.46 12.44
C ILE A 255 -1.83 -12.92 13.60
N PRO A 256 -0.83 -12.08 13.32
CA PRO A 256 -0.05 -11.39 14.36
C PRO A 256 -0.94 -10.62 15.35
N ALA A 257 -0.46 -10.47 16.59
CA ALA A 257 -1.22 -9.80 17.66
C ALA A 257 -1.31 -8.27 17.45
N GLU A 258 -0.47 -7.75 16.57
CA GLU A 258 -0.31 -6.36 16.20
C GLU A 258 -1.35 -5.92 15.15
N ASN A 259 -2.13 -6.86 14.61
CA ASN A 259 -3.23 -6.57 13.71
C ASN A 259 -4.46 -6.18 14.52
N TYR A 260 -5.13 -5.10 14.15
CA TYR A 260 -6.39 -4.64 14.77
C TYR A 260 -7.60 -4.79 13.86
N GLY A 261 -7.40 -5.01 12.57
CA GLY A 261 -8.47 -5.36 11.64
C GLY A 261 -7.93 -6.03 10.39
N TYR A 262 -8.81 -6.43 9.49
CA TYR A 262 -8.50 -6.78 8.10
C TYR A 262 -9.77 -6.93 7.27
N SER A 263 -9.61 -6.77 5.97
CA SER A 263 -10.61 -7.07 4.95
C SER A 263 -10.20 -8.29 4.12
N LEU A 264 -11.19 -9.05 3.67
CA LEU A 264 -11.00 -10.19 2.78
C LEU A 264 -12.02 -10.15 1.64
N VAL A 265 -11.50 -10.00 0.41
CA VAL A 265 -12.32 -9.86 -0.80
C VAL A 265 -12.97 -11.19 -1.20
N GLN A 266 -12.36 -12.32 -0.82
CA GLN A 266 -12.77 -13.68 -1.17
C GLN A 266 -14.14 -14.05 -0.60
N ASP A 267 -14.54 -13.47 0.54
CA ASP A 267 -15.87 -13.64 1.10
C ASP A 267 -16.52 -12.33 1.57
N TYR A 268 -16.05 -11.19 1.04
CA TYR A 268 -16.56 -9.85 1.37
C TYR A 268 -16.68 -9.61 2.88
N SER A 269 -15.62 -9.95 3.62
CA SER A 269 -15.61 -9.85 5.07
C SER A 269 -14.64 -8.80 5.61
N ILE A 270 -14.98 -8.24 6.77
CA ILE A 270 -14.15 -7.31 7.54
C ILE A 270 -14.07 -7.84 8.97
N LEU A 271 -12.89 -7.97 9.53
CA LEU A 271 -12.70 -8.22 10.97
C LEU A 271 -12.07 -7.00 11.60
N SER A 272 -12.48 -6.67 12.82
CA SER A 272 -11.92 -5.58 13.61
C SER A 272 -12.07 -5.86 15.10
N ILE A 273 -11.14 -5.33 15.90
CA ILE A 273 -11.33 -5.21 17.35
C ILE A 273 -12.21 -3.98 17.67
N SER A 274 -12.99 -4.03 18.75
CA SER A 274 -13.95 -3.00 19.13
C SER A 274 -13.39 -1.92 20.05
N ASN A 275 -12.24 -2.16 20.68
CA ASN A 275 -11.69 -1.30 21.74
C ASN A 275 -10.88 -0.11 21.23
N PHE A 276 -10.80 0.08 19.91
CA PHE A 276 -10.01 1.13 19.29
C PHE A 276 -10.96 1.99 18.42
N LEU A 277 -11.22 3.24 18.83
CA LEU A 277 -11.83 4.28 17.99
C LEU A 277 -13.27 4.03 17.48
N GLY A 278 -14.02 3.13 18.11
CA GLY A 278 -15.40 2.83 17.69
C GLY A 278 -15.46 2.05 16.38
N THR A 279 -15.98 2.67 15.31
CA THR A 279 -16.07 2.08 13.97
C THR A 279 -14.86 2.40 13.09
N GLY A 280 -13.86 3.13 13.58
CA GLY A 280 -12.71 3.60 12.82
C GLY A 280 -11.99 2.52 12.01
N THR A 281 -11.56 1.45 12.67
CA THR A 281 -10.92 0.30 12.00
C THR A 281 -11.86 -0.36 10.99
N LEU A 282 -13.18 -0.38 11.24
CA LEU A 282 -14.13 -0.87 10.24
C LEU A 282 -14.19 0.01 9.00
N LYS A 283 -14.13 1.34 9.16
CA LYS A 283 -14.09 2.30 8.04
C LYS A 283 -12.80 2.16 7.22
N HIS A 284 -11.68 1.93 7.90
CA HIS A 284 -10.39 1.65 7.27
C HIS A 284 -10.48 0.42 6.38
N GLU A 285 -10.96 -0.71 6.91
CA GLU A 285 -11.06 -1.96 6.15
C GLU A 285 -12.18 -1.94 5.10
N LEU A 286 -13.24 -1.17 5.35
CA LEU A 286 -14.30 -0.93 4.37
C LEU A 286 -13.78 -0.18 3.15
N PHE A 287 -12.83 0.75 3.32
CA PHE A 287 -12.20 1.46 2.20
C PHE A 287 -11.49 0.47 1.25
N HIS A 288 -10.72 -0.46 1.82
CA HIS A 288 -10.02 -1.51 1.06
C HIS A 288 -10.98 -2.37 0.24
N LEU A 289 -12.12 -2.77 0.82
CA LEU A 289 -13.14 -3.53 0.09
C LEU A 289 -13.84 -2.69 -0.98
N ALA A 290 -14.27 -1.48 -0.64
CA ALA A 290 -15.06 -0.61 -1.51
C ALA A 290 -14.29 -0.21 -2.77
N THR A 291 -12.99 0.06 -2.66
CA THR A 291 -12.17 0.50 -3.80
C THR A 291 -11.70 -0.64 -4.69
N ARG A 292 -11.70 -1.88 -4.20
CA ARG A 292 -11.09 -3.03 -4.93
C ARG A 292 -11.74 -3.32 -6.27
N ALA A 293 -13.04 -3.04 -6.40
CA ALA A 293 -13.79 -3.26 -7.64
C ALA A 293 -13.34 -2.36 -8.80
N ASP A 294 -12.95 -1.12 -8.49
CA ASP A 294 -12.70 -0.08 -9.49
C ASP A 294 -11.22 0.30 -9.61
N ILE A 295 -10.47 0.21 -8.52
CA ILE A 295 -9.07 0.67 -8.45
C ILE A 295 -8.17 -0.34 -7.69
N PRO A 296 -8.09 -1.61 -8.12
CA PRO A 296 -7.31 -2.64 -7.40
C PRO A 296 -5.79 -2.46 -7.49
N ASP A 297 -5.31 -1.49 -8.26
CA ASP A 297 -3.90 -1.20 -8.47
C ASP A 297 -3.49 0.15 -7.88
N LEU A 298 -4.19 0.60 -6.83
CA LEU A 298 -3.73 1.72 -6.02
C LEU A 298 -2.33 1.43 -5.46
N PRO A 299 -1.40 2.40 -5.54
CA PRO A 299 -0.11 2.25 -4.89
C PRO A 299 -0.29 2.24 -3.37
N ALA A 300 0.61 1.55 -2.68
CA ALA A 300 0.51 1.29 -1.24
C ALA A 300 0.32 2.57 -0.40
N TRP A 301 1.04 3.64 -0.73
CA TRP A 301 0.93 4.92 -0.03
C TRP A 301 -0.45 5.56 -0.14
N LEU A 302 -1.12 5.43 -1.29
CA LEU A 302 -2.41 6.06 -1.51
C LEU A 302 -3.52 5.20 -0.90
N ASP A 303 -3.47 3.89 -1.10
CA ASP A 303 -4.43 2.92 -0.55
C ASP A 303 -4.48 3.02 0.99
N GLU A 304 -3.32 2.88 1.64
CA GLU A 304 -3.22 2.86 3.10
C GLU A 304 -3.34 4.26 3.71
N GLY A 305 -2.84 5.29 3.00
CA GLY A 305 -3.03 6.68 3.40
C GLY A 305 -4.51 7.06 3.46
N LEU A 306 -5.29 6.70 2.42
CA LEU A 306 -6.73 6.92 2.37
C LEU A 306 -7.49 6.13 3.42
N ALA A 307 -7.21 4.83 3.57
CA ALA A 307 -7.83 4.03 4.61
C ALA A 307 -7.58 4.62 6.01
N THR A 308 -6.37 5.15 6.24
CA THR A 308 -5.98 5.75 7.52
C THR A 308 -6.64 7.09 7.81
N ILE A 309 -6.87 7.98 6.82
CA ILE A 309 -7.55 9.25 7.10
C ILE A 309 -8.97 9.04 7.63
N TYR A 310 -9.63 7.94 7.23
CA TYR A 310 -10.99 7.64 7.64
C TYR A 310 -11.08 6.77 8.91
N GLU A 311 -9.96 6.20 9.37
CA GLU A 311 -9.87 5.46 10.63
C GLU A 311 -10.20 6.35 11.85
N GLU A 312 -9.69 7.58 11.87
CA GLU A 312 -10.12 8.60 12.81
C GLU A 312 -10.75 9.75 12.03
N SER A 313 -12.02 9.59 11.69
CA SER A 313 -12.79 10.59 10.96
C SER A 313 -14.03 11.02 11.72
N HIS A 314 -14.55 12.18 11.34
CA HIS A 314 -15.80 12.71 11.85
C HIS A 314 -16.67 13.20 10.69
N TRP A 315 -17.98 13.20 10.91
CA TRP A 315 -18.93 13.73 9.94
C TRP A 315 -19.06 15.24 10.09
N GLU A 316 -18.81 15.96 9.00
CA GLU A 316 -19.14 17.37 8.85
C GLU A 316 -20.24 17.50 7.78
N GLY A 317 -21.50 17.50 8.22
CA GLY A 317 -22.65 17.33 7.32
C GLY A 317 -22.65 15.96 6.66
N ASP A 318 -22.60 15.93 5.33
CA ASP A 318 -22.56 14.71 4.51
C ASP A 318 -21.14 14.30 4.09
N GLU A 319 -20.12 15.05 4.53
CA GLU A 319 -18.74 14.76 4.22
C GLU A 319 -18.04 14.09 5.41
N LEU A 320 -17.28 13.03 5.13
CA LEU A 320 -16.44 12.38 6.13
C LEU A 320 -15.06 13.03 6.11
N LYS A 321 -14.71 13.76 7.16
CA LYS A 321 -13.43 14.47 7.28
C LYS A 321 -12.46 13.71 8.16
N GLY A 322 -11.22 13.56 7.69
CA GLY A 322 -10.16 12.96 8.49
C GLY A 322 -9.76 13.84 9.68
N ASN A 323 -9.29 13.23 10.76
CA ASN A 323 -8.78 13.94 11.93
C ASN A 323 -7.28 14.23 11.79
N LYS A 324 -6.93 15.49 12.09
CA LYS A 324 -5.55 15.96 12.12
C LYS A 324 -4.77 15.35 13.29
N ASP A 325 -5.39 15.17 14.45
CA ASP A 325 -4.77 14.72 15.69
C ASP A 325 -4.88 13.19 15.78
N PHE A 326 -3.75 12.49 15.71
CA PHE A 326 -3.74 11.05 15.52
C PHE A 326 -2.46 10.39 16.04
N TRP A 327 -2.53 9.14 16.48
CA TRP A 327 -1.36 8.45 17.05
C TRP A 327 -0.23 8.21 16.03
N ARG A 328 -0.51 8.01 14.73
CA ARG A 328 0.56 7.95 13.70
C ARG A 328 1.28 9.30 13.49
N THR A 329 0.70 10.43 13.94
CA THR A 329 1.43 11.71 14.00
C THR A 329 2.57 11.62 15.01
N GLU A 330 2.39 10.91 16.13
CA GLU A 330 3.44 10.69 17.13
C GLU A 330 4.59 9.83 16.57
N VAL A 331 4.28 8.86 15.69
CA VAL A 331 5.31 8.07 14.98
C VAL A 331 6.19 8.98 14.12
N LEU A 332 5.58 9.86 13.32
CA LEU A 332 6.32 10.82 12.50
C LEU A 332 7.07 11.85 13.36
N LEU A 333 6.47 12.30 14.48
CA LEU A 333 7.11 13.23 15.42
C LEU A 333 8.35 12.58 16.04
N GLY A 334 8.21 11.36 16.58
CA GLY A 334 9.31 10.60 17.13
C GLY A 334 10.43 10.38 16.11
N ALA A 335 10.06 10.13 14.85
CA ALA A 335 11.04 9.99 13.77
C ALA A 335 11.80 11.28 13.45
N THR A 336 11.10 12.42 13.44
CA THR A 336 11.72 13.73 13.20
C THR A 336 12.58 14.21 14.38
N GLN A 337 12.25 13.81 15.60
CA GLN A 337 12.96 14.21 16.83
C GLN A 337 14.12 13.28 17.18
N ASN A 338 14.10 12.03 16.68
CA ASN A 338 15.16 11.06 16.90
C ASN A 338 15.99 10.87 15.63
N PHE A 339 17.24 11.30 15.67
CA PHE A 339 18.17 11.24 14.54
C PHE A 339 18.35 9.81 13.98
N GLN A 340 18.19 8.77 14.81
CA GLN A 340 18.27 7.37 14.36
C GLN A 340 17.17 7.02 13.35
N PHE A 341 16.00 7.64 13.47
CA PHE A 341 14.83 7.39 12.63
C PHE A 341 14.63 8.48 11.56
N TYR A 342 15.23 9.65 11.73
CA TYR A 342 15.19 10.73 10.74
C TYR A 342 15.73 10.27 9.37
N SER A 343 16.84 9.50 9.36
CA SER A 343 17.40 8.95 8.12
C SER A 343 16.51 7.91 7.44
N SER A 344 15.48 7.42 8.13
CA SER A 344 14.51 6.44 7.63
C SER A 344 13.23 7.09 7.08
N LEU A 345 13.11 8.43 7.14
CA LEU A 345 12.04 9.12 6.42
C LEU A 345 12.30 8.99 4.90
N PRO A 346 11.33 8.49 4.13
CA PRO A 346 11.52 8.34 2.69
C PRO A 346 11.50 9.72 2.02
N ASP A 347 12.27 9.89 0.95
CA ASP A 347 12.03 11.00 0.03
C ASP A 347 10.74 10.76 -0.76
N LEU A 348 10.03 11.83 -1.08
CA LEU A 348 8.70 11.76 -1.68
C LEU A 348 8.67 10.99 -3.02
N PRO A 349 9.64 11.16 -3.94
CA PRO A 349 9.68 10.36 -5.17
C PRO A 349 9.84 8.86 -4.90
N SER A 350 10.80 8.46 -4.06
CA SER A 350 11.00 7.05 -3.72
C SER A 350 9.80 6.46 -2.98
N PHE A 351 9.15 7.26 -2.14
CA PHE A 351 7.92 6.89 -1.46
C PHE A 351 6.75 6.61 -2.42
N ILE A 352 6.50 7.52 -3.38
CA ILE A 352 5.42 7.37 -4.36
C ILE A 352 5.64 6.16 -5.28
N GLU A 353 6.90 5.85 -5.59
CA GLU A 353 7.29 4.68 -6.38
C GLU A 353 7.63 3.45 -5.55
N SER A 354 7.30 3.41 -4.26
CA SER A 354 7.49 2.19 -3.48
C SER A 354 6.57 1.07 -3.99
N SER A 355 7.08 -0.17 -4.02
CA SER A 355 6.22 -1.34 -4.16
C SER A 355 5.50 -1.62 -2.84
N TRP A 356 4.43 -2.43 -2.87
CA TRP A 356 3.80 -2.91 -1.64
C TRP A 356 4.77 -3.58 -0.67
N ASP A 357 5.76 -4.32 -1.17
CA ASP A 357 6.72 -5.01 -0.33
C ASP A 357 7.69 -4.05 0.38
N ASP A 358 8.14 -3.02 -0.34
CA ASP A 358 9.01 -1.97 0.20
C ASP A 358 8.25 -1.12 1.21
N PHE A 359 7.00 -0.77 0.88
CA PHE A 359 6.12 0.02 1.73
C PHE A 359 5.84 -0.68 3.07
N ASP A 360 5.56 -1.98 3.01
CA ASP A 360 5.24 -2.82 4.18
C ASP A 360 6.47 -3.27 4.98
N GLY A 361 7.67 -2.94 4.50
CA GLY A 361 8.94 -3.36 5.12
C GLY A 361 9.17 -4.88 5.04
N THR A 362 8.45 -5.61 4.18
CA THR A 362 8.48 -7.09 4.17
C THR A 362 9.77 -7.66 3.61
N ILE A 363 10.35 -7.01 2.59
CA ILE A 363 11.64 -7.41 2.00
C ILE A 363 12.78 -7.23 3.01
N GLN A 364 12.72 -6.16 3.80
CA GLN A 364 13.82 -5.76 4.69
C GLN A 364 13.64 -6.27 6.12
N GLY A 365 12.49 -6.87 6.46
CA GLY A 365 12.12 -7.17 7.84
C GLY A 365 12.02 -5.92 8.73
N ASN A 366 11.91 -4.74 8.11
CA ASN A 366 12.06 -3.45 8.77
C ASN A 366 10.68 -2.87 9.11
N ILE A 367 10.12 -3.31 10.23
CA ILE A 367 8.83 -2.80 10.76
C ILE A 367 8.91 -1.30 10.99
N CYS A 368 10.04 -0.77 11.45
CA CYS A 368 10.20 0.67 11.67
C CYS A 368 9.94 1.45 10.39
N GLN A 369 10.53 1.02 9.28
CA GLN A 369 10.31 1.66 7.99
C GLN A 369 8.84 1.59 7.58
N ALA A 370 8.19 0.45 7.79
CA ALA A 370 6.76 0.33 7.54
C ALA A 370 5.93 1.28 8.41
N SER A 371 6.20 1.39 9.72
CA SER A 371 5.55 2.40 10.59
C SER A 371 5.65 3.80 10.02
N LEU A 372 6.85 4.18 9.57
CA LEU A 372 7.12 5.49 9.00
C LEU A 372 6.38 5.69 7.69
N ASN A 373 6.39 4.70 6.79
CA ASN A 373 5.69 4.75 5.51
C ASN A 373 4.18 4.96 5.71
N TYR A 374 3.57 4.25 6.65
CA TYR A 374 2.15 4.41 7.01
C TYR A 374 1.84 5.79 7.58
N ALA A 375 2.68 6.27 8.49
CA ALA A 375 2.53 7.61 9.05
C ALA A 375 2.68 8.68 7.95
N TYR A 376 3.70 8.57 7.10
CA TYR A 376 3.96 9.49 6.00
C TYR A 376 2.83 9.49 4.97
N ALA A 377 2.32 8.29 4.61
CA ALA A 377 1.16 8.11 3.71
C ALA A 377 -0.07 8.89 4.17
N LYS A 378 -0.47 8.74 5.44
CA LYS A 378 -1.60 9.47 5.99
C LYS A 378 -1.41 10.98 5.79
N HIS A 379 -0.27 11.51 6.21
CA HIS A 379 -0.06 12.96 6.19
C HIS A 379 0.03 13.50 4.76
N PHE A 380 0.63 12.74 3.84
CA PHE A 380 0.70 13.13 2.43
C PHE A 380 -0.68 13.12 1.77
N VAL A 381 -1.50 12.10 2.02
CA VAL A 381 -2.90 12.06 1.55
C VAL A 381 -3.71 13.21 2.16
N PHE A 382 -3.53 13.51 3.44
CA PHE A 382 -4.20 14.63 4.10
C PHE A 382 -3.75 15.99 3.54
N PHE A 383 -2.47 16.13 3.16
CA PHE A 383 -1.97 17.29 2.46
C PHE A 383 -2.61 17.46 1.08
N LEU A 384 -2.74 16.38 0.30
CA LEU A 384 -3.44 16.39 -0.99
C LEU A 384 -4.92 16.76 -0.85
N ASP A 385 -5.58 16.27 0.20
CA ASP A 385 -6.97 16.62 0.53
C ASP A 385 -7.08 18.12 0.86
N SER A 386 -6.17 18.65 1.67
CA SER A 386 -6.14 20.08 2.03
C SER A 386 -5.88 21.04 0.85
N LYS A 387 -5.47 20.50 -0.30
CA LYS A 387 -5.21 21.21 -1.55
C LYS A 387 -6.28 20.97 -2.62
N ASP A 388 -7.35 20.22 -2.29
CA ASP A 388 -8.39 19.78 -3.23
C ASP A 388 -7.84 18.95 -4.42
N LEU A 389 -6.69 18.30 -4.22
CA LEU A 389 -6.01 17.49 -5.24
C LEU A 389 -6.33 16.00 -5.12
N LEU A 390 -6.73 15.53 -3.93
CA LEU A 390 -6.89 14.10 -3.64
C LEU A 390 -7.83 13.40 -4.62
N ARG A 391 -8.99 13.99 -4.91
CA ARG A 391 -9.97 13.41 -5.83
C ARG A 391 -9.41 13.27 -7.26
N GLN A 392 -8.67 14.28 -7.72
CA GLN A 392 -8.05 14.27 -9.05
C GLN A 392 -6.96 13.20 -9.17
N VAL A 393 -6.19 12.99 -8.09
CA VAL A 393 -5.20 11.91 -8.01
C VAL A 393 -5.88 10.55 -8.12
N ILE A 394 -6.95 10.31 -7.35
CA ILE A 394 -7.68 9.04 -7.36
C ILE A 394 -8.34 8.78 -8.71
N ASP A 395 -8.97 9.80 -9.29
CA ASP A 395 -9.57 9.73 -10.63
C ASP A 395 -8.51 9.35 -11.68
N SER A 396 -7.29 9.87 -11.55
CA SER A 396 -6.18 9.55 -12.46
C SER A 396 -5.73 8.09 -12.31
N TYR A 397 -5.68 7.53 -11.10
CA TYR A 397 -5.41 6.10 -10.90
C TYR A 397 -6.53 5.19 -11.41
N ARG A 398 -7.79 5.54 -11.17
CA ARG A 398 -8.95 4.81 -11.72
C ARG A 398 -8.89 4.77 -13.24
N ASN A 399 -8.57 5.90 -13.86
CA ASN A 399 -8.54 6.05 -15.30
C ASN A 399 -7.19 5.69 -15.95
N ARG A 400 -6.17 5.30 -15.16
CA ARG A 400 -4.86 4.88 -15.69
C ARG A 400 -5.03 3.66 -16.57
N ARG A 401 -4.81 3.86 -17.87
CA ARG A 401 -5.00 2.89 -18.95
C ARG A 401 -3.88 3.03 -19.99
N PHE A 402 -3.76 2.04 -20.87
CA PHE A 402 -2.95 2.15 -22.09
C PHE A 402 -3.78 2.78 -23.20
N GLU A 403 -3.15 3.63 -24.02
CA GLU A 403 -3.79 4.21 -25.20
C GLU A 403 -3.72 3.25 -26.41
N ASP A 404 -2.59 2.55 -26.55
CA ASP A 404 -2.36 1.55 -27.61
C ASP A 404 -1.40 0.41 -27.19
N MET A 405 -1.02 -0.45 -28.14
CA MET A 405 -0.13 -1.60 -27.91
C MET A 405 1.34 -1.21 -27.71
N ASP A 406 1.74 0.00 -28.10
CA ASP A 406 3.12 0.49 -27.97
C ASP A 406 3.32 1.37 -26.72
N SER A 407 2.22 1.81 -26.12
CA SER A 407 2.20 2.66 -24.93
C SER A 407 2.74 1.93 -23.70
N GLU A 408 3.64 2.58 -22.98
CA GLU A 408 4.03 2.17 -21.63
C GLU A 408 3.04 2.65 -20.58
N MET A 409 3.03 1.98 -19.43
CA MET A 409 2.14 2.31 -18.33
C MET A 409 2.72 3.49 -17.57
N LEU A 410 1.91 4.53 -17.35
CA LEU A 410 2.33 5.66 -16.54
C LEU A 410 2.76 5.19 -15.15
N SER A 411 3.96 5.62 -14.75
CA SER A 411 4.50 5.42 -13.43
C SER A 411 3.67 6.16 -12.37
N ASN A 412 3.84 5.81 -11.09
CA ASN A 412 3.12 6.49 -10.02
C ASN A 412 3.54 7.97 -9.94
N LEU A 413 4.82 8.30 -10.18
CA LEU A 413 5.29 9.69 -10.27
C LEU A 413 4.59 10.42 -11.40
N GLN A 414 4.55 9.83 -12.60
CA GLN A 414 3.96 10.48 -13.78
C GLN A 414 2.47 10.77 -13.58
N VAL A 415 1.74 9.86 -12.93
CA VAL A 415 0.34 10.10 -12.56
C VAL A 415 0.20 11.29 -11.62
N VAL A 416 1.01 11.35 -10.55
CA VAL A 416 0.95 12.42 -9.55
C VAL A 416 1.40 13.76 -10.15
N GLU A 417 2.50 13.80 -10.90
CA GLU A 417 3.00 15.00 -11.59
C GLU A 417 1.98 15.53 -12.61
N GLY A 418 1.30 14.62 -13.34
CA GLY A 418 0.27 14.99 -14.30
C GLY A 418 -0.92 15.72 -13.65
N VAL A 419 -1.29 15.34 -12.42
CA VAL A 419 -2.37 16.00 -11.67
C VAL A 419 -1.92 17.34 -11.08
N ILE A 420 -0.70 17.40 -10.57
CA ILE A 420 -0.21 18.54 -9.80
C ILE A 420 0.29 19.66 -10.72
N GLY A 421 0.81 19.32 -11.90
CA GLY A 421 1.35 20.29 -12.85
C GLY A 421 2.70 20.89 -12.43
N SER A 422 3.38 20.31 -11.45
CA SER A 422 4.72 20.70 -11.00
C SER A 422 5.59 19.48 -10.72
N SER A 423 6.91 19.67 -10.63
CA SER A 423 7.82 18.58 -10.27
C SER A 423 7.60 18.11 -8.82
N LEU A 424 7.85 16.82 -8.57
CA LEU A 424 7.72 16.25 -7.21
C LEU A 424 8.67 16.85 -6.19
N VAL A 425 9.82 17.39 -6.61
CA VAL A 425 10.74 18.11 -5.72
C VAL A 425 10.09 19.39 -5.17
N SER A 426 9.33 20.11 -6.02
CA SER A 426 8.58 21.29 -5.56
C SER A 426 7.47 20.88 -4.59
N LEU A 427 6.76 19.80 -4.92
CA LEU A 427 5.70 19.27 -4.08
C LEU A 427 6.20 18.80 -2.72
N GLU A 428 7.33 18.09 -2.69
CA GLU A 428 7.97 17.62 -1.45
C GLU A 428 8.28 18.80 -0.54
N ARG A 429 8.84 19.89 -1.09
CA ARG A 429 9.10 21.11 -0.32
C ARG A 429 7.82 21.73 0.22
N GLU A 430 6.76 21.80 -0.58
CA GLU A 430 5.46 22.31 -0.10
C GLU A 430 4.88 21.44 1.00
N PHE A 431 4.99 20.11 0.85
CA PHE A 431 4.54 19.15 1.83
C PHE A 431 5.31 19.28 3.15
N ASP A 432 6.64 19.40 3.09
CA ASP A 432 7.49 19.61 4.27
C ASP A 432 7.15 20.92 5.00
N LEU A 433 6.94 22.01 4.26
CA LEU A 433 6.52 23.29 4.84
C LEU A 433 5.12 23.20 5.46
N TRP A 434 4.20 22.49 4.82
CA TRP A 434 2.87 22.25 5.34
C TRP A 434 2.92 21.39 6.62
N LEU A 435 3.70 20.31 6.63
CA LEU A 435 3.95 19.47 7.80
C LEU A 435 4.48 20.30 8.97
N LYS A 436 5.49 21.15 8.72
CA LYS A 436 6.05 22.08 9.72
C LYS A 436 5.00 23.06 10.24
N GLY A 437 4.17 23.62 9.36
CA GLY A 437 3.11 24.56 9.73
C GLY A 437 2.02 23.93 10.58
N GLN A 438 1.54 22.74 10.20
CA GLN A 438 0.41 22.09 10.86
C GLN A 438 0.78 21.43 12.19
N TYR A 439 1.96 20.81 12.26
CA TYR A 439 2.33 19.93 13.37
C TYR A 439 3.62 20.34 14.09
N ARG A 440 4.26 21.44 13.66
CA ARG A 440 5.56 21.90 14.15
C ARG A 440 6.69 20.87 13.93
N PHE A 441 6.57 20.02 12.90
CA PHE A 441 7.65 19.16 12.45
C PHE A 441 8.85 20.01 12.01
N SER A 442 10.01 19.88 12.66
CA SER A 442 11.28 20.31 12.07
C SER A 442 11.82 19.17 11.22
N VAL A 443 11.29 18.99 10.01
CA VAL A 443 12.07 18.37 8.94
C VAL A 443 13.20 19.36 8.66
N LEU A 444 14.46 18.91 8.70
CA LEU A 444 15.63 19.79 8.63
C LEU A 444 15.45 20.82 7.52
N GLU A 445 15.70 22.10 7.83
CA GLU A 445 15.41 23.20 6.89
C GLU A 445 16.13 22.95 5.56
N PRO A 446 15.43 22.98 4.41
CA PRO A 446 16.11 23.09 3.14
C PRO A 446 16.86 24.42 3.11
N ILE A 447 18.13 24.34 2.71
CA ILE A 447 19.01 25.48 2.49
C ILE A 447 18.25 26.57 1.69
N PRO A 448 18.13 27.81 2.19
CA PRO A 448 17.42 28.88 1.49
C PRO A 448 18.02 29.13 0.11
N ASN A 449 17.14 29.17 -0.90
CA ASN A 449 17.48 29.22 -2.32
C ASN A 449 17.90 30.64 -2.76
N ARG A 450 19.10 30.76 -3.36
CA ARG A 450 19.45 31.81 -4.35
C ARG A 450 20.21 31.17 -5.52
N GLY A 451 19.44 30.56 -6.43
CA GLY A 451 19.78 30.28 -7.84
C GLY A 451 21.24 30.05 -8.21
N THR A 452 21.75 28.82 -8.10
CA THR A 452 22.87 28.31 -8.90
C THR A 452 22.75 26.78 -9.09
N SER A 453 22.25 26.36 -10.25
CA SER A 453 21.80 24.98 -10.54
C SER A 453 22.90 23.89 -10.66
N GLY A 454 24.18 24.23 -10.50
CA GLY A 454 25.30 23.27 -10.61
C GLY A 454 25.85 22.79 -9.27
N ILE A 455 25.78 23.65 -8.24
CA ILE A 455 26.31 23.36 -6.90
C ILE A 455 25.30 22.51 -6.10
N GLU A 456 24.00 22.70 -6.35
CA GLU A 456 22.87 22.02 -5.68
C GLU A 456 22.86 20.49 -5.85
N LEU A 457 23.13 19.99 -7.07
CA LEU A 457 23.14 18.55 -7.34
C LEU A 457 24.27 17.84 -6.57
N HIS A 458 25.43 18.48 -6.45
CA HIS A 458 26.56 17.96 -5.69
C HIS A 458 26.27 17.94 -4.19
N GLN A 459 25.59 18.97 -3.68
CA GLN A 459 25.25 19.06 -2.25
C GLN A 459 24.21 18.04 -1.82
N ILE A 460 23.14 17.90 -2.61
CA ILE A 460 22.11 16.88 -2.41
C ILE A 460 22.73 15.48 -2.52
N SER A 461 23.65 15.28 -3.48
CA SER A 461 24.36 14.00 -3.64
C SER A 461 25.22 13.66 -2.42
N LEU A 462 25.93 14.63 -1.83
CA LEU A 462 26.79 14.43 -0.66
C LEU A 462 25.99 14.10 0.61
N VAL A 463 24.87 14.81 0.85
CA VAL A 463 23.96 14.50 1.96
C VAL A 463 23.32 13.12 1.75
N LYS A 464 22.93 12.77 0.52
CA LYS A 464 22.39 11.44 0.18
C LYS A 464 23.43 10.34 0.40
N GLU A 465 24.67 10.56 -0.02
CA GLU A 465 25.75 9.58 0.17
C GLU A 465 26.09 9.41 1.66
N PHE A 466 26.14 10.49 2.44
CA PHE A 466 26.30 10.41 3.90
C PHE A 466 25.17 9.58 4.55
N LYS A 467 23.90 9.86 4.19
CA LYS A 467 22.74 9.09 4.66
C LYS A 467 22.86 7.61 4.30
N LYS A 468 23.30 7.30 3.07
CA LYS A 468 23.51 5.93 2.59
C LYS A 468 24.58 5.20 3.39
N GLN A 469 25.70 5.85 3.74
CA GLN A 469 26.74 5.22 4.55
C GLN A 469 26.29 4.99 6.00
N ILE A 470 25.51 5.90 6.59
CA ILE A 470 24.90 5.71 7.92
C ILE A 470 23.95 4.51 7.92
N LEU A 471 23.14 4.35 6.87
CA LEU A 471 22.23 3.22 6.72
C LEU A 471 23.00 1.90 6.58
N ARG A 472 24.02 1.86 5.72
CA ARG A 472 24.90 0.69 5.53
C ARG A 472 25.58 0.29 6.84
N ALA A 473 26.14 1.24 7.58
CA ALA A 473 26.74 0.99 8.89
C ALA A 473 25.74 0.41 9.90
N GLY A 474 24.50 0.93 9.93
CA GLY A 474 23.44 0.40 10.79
C GLY A 474 23.04 -1.04 10.45
N GLN A 475 22.96 -1.38 9.15
CA GLN A 475 22.67 -2.74 8.69
C GLN A 475 23.78 -3.72 9.06
N ILE A 476 25.04 -3.30 8.94
CA ILE A 476 26.20 -4.12 9.34
C ILE A 476 26.20 -4.35 10.85
N SER A 477 25.97 -3.31 11.66
CA SER A 477 25.85 -3.46 13.12
C SER A 477 24.76 -4.47 13.50
N LEU A 478 23.58 -4.41 12.88
CA LEU A 478 22.50 -5.37 13.13
C LEU A 478 22.91 -6.80 12.80
N LYS A 479 23.55 -7.02 11.65
CA LYS A 479 24.05 -8.34 11.25
C LYS A 479 25.10 -8.88 12.24
N MET A 480 26.02 -8.03 12.69
CA MET A 480 27.06 -8.42 13.64
C MET A 480 26.52 -8.73 15.03
N ARG A 481 25.42 -8.08 15.45
CA ARG A 481 24.69 -8.44 16.69
C ARG A 481 24.12 -9.85 16.62
N GLU A 482 23.61 -10.27 15.47
CA GLU A 482 23.10 -11.63 15.25
C GLU A 482 24.23 -12.67 15.26
N GLU A 483 25.43 -12.29 14.80
CA GLU A 483 26.62 -13.13 14.78
C GLU A 483 27.39 -13.15 16.12
N GLY A 484 27.01 -12.31 17.08
CA GLY A 484 27.57 -12.29 18.44
C GLY A 484 28.86 -11.48 18.62
N ASP A 485 29.22 -10.61 17.66
CA ASP A 485 30.45 -9.82 17.70
C ASP A 485 30.24 -8.48 18.43
N THR A 486 30.25 -8.51 19.77
CA THR A 486 29.86 -7.37 20.59
C THR A 486 30.82 -6.19 20.54
N ASP A 487 32.11 -6.43 20.31
CA ASP A 487 33.14 -5.38 20.37
C ASP A 487 33.16 -4.53 19.09
N LEU A 488 33.04 -5.17 17.92
CA LEU A 488 32.95 -4.46 16.64
C LEU A 488 31.61 -3.73 16.49
N VAL A 489 30.52 -4.29 17.00
CA VAL A 489 29.22 -3.62 17.08
C VAL A 489 29.31 -2.32 17.89
N GLN A 490 29.91 -2.37 19.08
CA GLN A 490 30.08 -1.17 19.93
C GLN A 490 30.95 -0.12 19.26
N LYS A 491 32.04 -0.54 18.59
CA LYS A 491 32.93 0.37 17.87
C LYS A 491 32.22 1.05 16.69
N LEU A 492 31.47 0.30 15.89
CA LEU A 492 30.72 0.83 14.75
C LEU A 492 29.58 1.76 15.22
N GLU A 493 28.90 1.42 16.31
CA GLU A 493 27.85 2.26 16.88
C GLU A 493 28.38 3.56 17.49
N ALA A 494 29.56 3.52 18.10
CA ALA A 494 30.26 4.73 18.55
C ALA A 494 30.65 5.61 17.36
N GLU A 495 31.17 5.04 16.27
CA GLU A 495 31.53 5.74 15.03
C GLU A 495 30.30 6.40 14.37
N ILE A 496 29.19 5.66 14.29
CA ILE A 496 27.90 6.17 13.80
C ILE A 496 27.46 7.33 14.69
N THR A 497 27.44 7.15 16.02
CA THR A 497 26.99 8.18 16.97
C THR A 497 27.84 9.44 16.87
N ALA A 498 29.17 9.31 16.87
CA ALA A 498 30.10 10.43 16.72
C ALA A 498 29.93 11.15 15.37
N SER A 499 29.71 10.39 14.28
CA SER A 499 29.47 10.98 12.95
C SER A 499 28.15 11.75 12.90
N ARG A 500 27.12 11.26 13.60
CA ARG A 500 25.82 11.92 13.74
C ARG A 500 25.91 13.21 14.55
N GLU A 501 26.62 13.20 15.67
CA GLU A 501 26.83 14.39 16.51
C GLU A 501 27.61 15.48 15.78
N LYS A 502 28.66 15.10 15.04
CA LYS A 502 29.44 16.03 14.21
C LYS A 502 28.59 16.63 13.08
N TYR A 503 27.77 15.81 12.42
CA TYR A 503 26.83 16.29 11.41
C TYR A 503 25.81 17.27 11.99
N ALA A 504 25.19 16.94 13.12
CA ALA A 504 24.24 17.81 13.81
C ALA A 504 24.88 19.13 14.25
N THR A 505 26.12 19.10 14.73
CA THR A 505 26.89 20.29 15.09
C THR A 505 27.17 21.18 13.89
N ALA A 506 27.63 20.59 12.78
CA ALA A 506 27.87 21.31 11.54
C ALA A 506 26.58 21.96 11.01
N LEU A 507 25.46 21.23 11.06
CA LEU A 507 24.17 21.72 10.61
C LEU A 507 23.62 22.84 11.52
N ASN A 508 23.80 22.73 12.84
CA ASN A 508 23.41 23.78 13.78
C ASN A 508 24.25 25.05 13.62
N SER A 509 25.55 24.91 13.35
CA SER A 509 26.45 26.03 13.04
C SER A 509 26.02 26.73 11.75
N TYR A 510 25.71 25.94 10.72
CA TYR A 510 25.16 26.42 9.46
C TYR A 510 23.84 27.18 9.65
N ASN A 511 22.86 26.58 10.34
CA ASN A 511 21.55 27.19 10.61
C ASN A 511 21.65 28.45 11.47
N SER A 512 22.60 28.50 12.41
CA SER A 512 22.85 29.70 13.23
C SER A 512 23.40 30.83 12.37
N THR A 513 24.28 30.50 11.41
CA THR A 513 24.80 31.46 10.43
C THR A 513 23.67 31.96 9.54
N LEU A 514 22.81 31.07 9.01
CA LEU A 514 21.63 31.47 8.24
C LEU A 514 20.73 32.44 9.01
N LYS A 515 20.39 32.13 10.26
CA LYS A 515 19.52 32.99 11.08
C LYS A 515 20.12 34.38 11.26
N LEU A 516 21.43 34.49 11.45
CA LEU A 516 22.12 35.78 11.55
C LEU A 516 22.05 36.54 10.22
N THR A 517 22.39 35.87 9.11
CA THR A 517 22.39 36.45 7.76
C THR A 517 21.01 36.92 7.29
N PHE A 518 19.93 36.22 7.64
CA PHE A 518 18.55 36.59 7.23
C PHE A 518 17.85 37.57 8.18
N SER A 519 18.40 37.83 9.37
CA SER A 519 17.83 38.80 10.32
C SER A 519 18.17 40.26 10.01
N THR A 520 19.13 40.51 9.11
CA THR A 520 19.61 41.85 8.75
C THR A 520 19.27 42.20 7.29
N VAL A 521 18.03 42.63 7.04
CA VAL A 521 17.46 42.85 5.68
C VAL A 521 18.03 44.10 4.94
N SER A 522 19.26 44.54 5.19
CA SER A 522 19.71 45.83 4.63
C SER A 522 21.17 45.98 4.17
N ARG A 523 21.88 44.93 3.73
CA ARG A 523 23.12 45.10 2.90
C ARG A 523 23.34 43.96 1.88
N PRO A 524 23.71 44.23 0.60
CA PRO A 524 23.64 43.21 -0.45
C PRO A 524 24.98 42.54 -0.86
N ARG A 525 26.09 42.63 -0.10
CA ARG A 525 27.40 42.07 -0.57
C ARG A 525 28.27 41.31 0.44
N GLY A 526 28.10 41.49 1.75
CA GLY A 526 28.86 40.72 2.76
C GLY A 526 28.24 39.35 3.04
N ASP A 527 26.92 39.34 3.09
CA ASP A 527 26.07 38.22 3.48
C ASP A 527 26.17 37.01 2.52
N GLU A 528 26.48 37.25 1.25
CA GLU A 528 26.66 36.19 0.24
C GLU A 528 27.98 35.42 0.42
N ILE A 529 29.04 36.10 0.88
CA ILE A 529 30.34 35.48 1.13
C ILE A 529 30.27 34.62 2.40
N GLU A 530 29.59 35.10 3.44
CA GLU A 530 29.39 34.33 4.67
C GLU A 530 28.49 33.10 4.44
N PHE A 531 27.44 33.25 3.64
CA PHE A 531 26.58 32.11 3.25
C PHE A 531 27.33 31.07 2.42
N ALA A 532 28.10 31.49 1.41
CA ALA A 532 28.90 30.57 0.60
C ALA A 532 29.94 29.84 1.45
N ARG A 533 30.61 30.56 2.36
CA ARG A 533 31.59 29.97 3.30
C ARG A 533 30.96 28.98 4.26
N ALA A 534 29.81 29.29 4.85
CA ALA A 534 29.10 28.39 5.76
C ALA A 534 28.62 27.12 5.03
N THR A 535 28.18 27.29 3.78
CA THR A 535 27.81 26.18 2.91
C THR A 535 29.02 25.28 2.61
N ASP A 536 30.16 25.85 2.21
CA ASP A 536 31.39 25.08 1.93
C ASP A 536 31.93 24.36 3.19
N GLU A 537 31.87 25.01 4.35
CA GLU A 537 32.23 24.41 5.64
C GLU A 537 31.33 23.21 5.99
N LEU A 538 30.01 23.34 5.80
CA LEU A 538 29.06 22.24 5.98
C LEU A 538 29.34 21.09 5.00
N MET A 539 29.56 21.38 3.72
CA MET A 539 29.81 20.36 2.70
C MET A 539 31.12 19.63 2.91
N SER A 540 32.18 20.35 3.31
CA SER A 540 33.46 19.76 3.68
C SER A 540 33.32 18.84 4.90
N ALA A 541 32.55 19.25 5.91
CA ALA A 541 32.26 18.42 7.06
C ALA A 541 31.50 17.13 6.67
N ILE A 542 30.46 17.24 5.85
CA ILE A 542 29.68 16.10 5.35
C ILE A 542 30.56 15.13 4.55
N SER A 543 31.39 15.65 3.64
CA SER A 543 32.30 14.83 2.83
C SER A 543 33.31 14.09 3.70
N SER A 544 33.89 14.77 4.70
CA SER A 544 34.84 14.15 5.63
C SER A 544 34.20 13.04 6.45
N LEU A 545 33.01 13.28 6.99
CA LEU A 545 32.24 12.29 7.75
C LEU A 545 31.86 11.08 6.89
N THR A 546 31.43 11.32 5.65
CA THR A 546 31.07 10.26 4.69
C THR A 546 32.27 9.35 4.41
N ASN A 547 33.44 9.94 4.15
CA ASN A 547 34.66 9.18 3.87
C ASN A 547 35.15 8.40 5.09
N SER A 548 35.13 9.01 6.28
CA SER A 548 35.49 8.35 7.54
C SER A 548 34.62 7.13 7.78
N LEU A 549 33.30 7.30 7.68
CA LEU A 549 32.35 6.21 7.92
C LEU A 549 32.49 5.09 6.89
N LYS A 550 32.67 5.44 5.61
CA LYS A 550 32.92 4.46 4.55
C LYS A 550 34.18 3.65 4.82
N GLN A 551 35.27 4.29 5.24
CA GLN A 551 36.52 3.61 5.59
C GLN A 551 36.32 2.63 6.77
N SER A 552 35.60 3.06 7.81
CA SER A 552 35.31 2.21 8.97
C SER A 552 34.44 1.00 8.60
N ILE A 553 33.46 1.18 7.70
CA ILE A 553 32.66 0.07 7.15
C ILE A 553 33.54 -0.90 6.35
N ASP A 554 34.34 -0.38 5.43
CA ASP A 554 35.14 -1.21 4.52
C ASP A 554 36.21 -2.01 5.30
N GLN A 555 36.75 -1.47 6.40
CA GLN A 555 37.65 -2.19 7.32
C GLN A 555 36.94 -3.40 7.95
N ILE A 556 35.77 -3.16 8.54
CA ILE A 556 34.96 -4.20 9.21
C ILE A 556 34.58 -5.32 8.23
N GLU A 557 34.11 -4.98 7.04
CA GLU A 557 33.72 -5.98 6.03
C GLU A 557 34.92 -6.78 5.49
N SER A 558 36.12 -6.19 5.49
CA SER A 558 37.35 -6.87 5.05
C SER A 558 38.00 -7.77 6.11
N GLY A 559 37.53 -7.71 7.37
CA GLY A 559 38.11 -8.46 8.49
C GLY A 559 39.51 -7.99 8.92
N ALA A 560 39.87 -6.74 8.60
CA ALA A 560 41.11 -6.06 9.01
C ALA A 560 40.85 -5.12 10.18
#